data_AF-A0A2J8LVA3-F1
#
_entry.id   AF-A0A2J8LVA3-F1
#
_cell.length_a   1.000
_cell.length_b   1.000
_cell.length_c   1.000
_cell.angle_alpha   90.00
_cell.angle_beta   90.00
_cell.angle_gamma   90.00
#
_symmetry.space_group_name_H-M   'P 1'
#
loop_
_entity.id
_entity.type
_entity.pdbx_description
1 polymer ?
#
loop_
_entity_poly.entity_id
_entity_poly.type
_entity_poly.pdbx_seq_one_letter_code
_entity_poly.pdbx_strand_id
1 'polypeptide(L)'
;MVYAICYCPLSRLADLEALKVADSKTLLESERERLFAKMEDTDFVGWALDVLSPNLISTSMLGRVKYNLNSLSHDTATGLIQYALYQGVNVTQ
;
A
#
# COMPACT_ATOMS: atom_id res chain seq x y z
N MET A 1 5.92 4.66 -10.07
CA MET A 1 6.24 4.04 -8.75
C MET A 1 4.92 3.84 -8.04
N VAL A 2 4.67 2.70 -7.39
CA VAL A 2 3.39 2.42 -6.73
C VAL A 2 3.64 2.23 -5.24
N TYR A 3 2.84 2.90 -4.43
CA TYR A 3 2.76 2.67 -2.99
C TYR A 3 1.41 2.07 -2.66
N ALA A 4 1.38 1.16 -1.69
CA ALA A 4 0.14 0.55 -1.21
C ALA A 4 0.18 0.40 0.31
N ILE A 5 -0.99 0.50 0.93
CA ILE A 5 -1.24 0.14 2.33
C ILE A 5 -2.30 -0.96 2.38
N CYS A 6 -2.20 -1.81 3.38
CA CYS A 6 -3.16 -2.85 3.69
C CYS A 6 -3.41 -2.82 5.20
N TYR A 7 -4.66 -2.97 5.61
CA TYR A 7 -5.07 -2.93 7.01
C TYR A 7 -6.19 -3.95 7.28
N CYS A 8 -6.20 -4.50 8.50
CA CYS A 8 -7.26 -5.37 8.99
C CYS A 8 -7.43 -5.16 10.52
N PRO A 9 -8.59 -5.52 11.10
CA PRO A 9 -8.76 -5.49 12.55
C PRO A 9 -7.76 -6.41 13.26
N LEU A 10 -7.21 -5.97 14.40
CA LEU A 10 -6.29 -6.78 15.22
C LEU A 10 -6.89 -8.14 15.62
N SER A 11 -8.21 -8.19 15.85
CA SER A 11 -8.93 -9.44 16.16
C SER A 11 -8.95 -10.46 15.02
N ARG A 12 -8.71 -10.04 13.77
CA ARG A 12 -8.71 -10.87 12.56
C ARG A 12 -7.31 -11.10 12.00
N LEU A 13 -6.25 -10.73 12.74
CA LEU A 13 -4.86 -10.88 12.29
C LEU A 13 -4.52 -12.33 11.94
N ALA A 14 -4.96 -13.29 12.77
CA ALA A 14 -4.76 -14.71 12.51
C ALA A 14 -5.46 -15.20 11.22
N ASP A 15 -6.61 -14.60 10.88
CA ASP A 15 -7.32 -14.93 9.64
C ASP A 15 -6.55 -14.41 8.42
N LEU A 16 -5.97 -13.20 8.51
CA LEU A 16 -5.10 -12.67 7.47
C LEU A 16 -3.86 -13.57 7.25
N GLU A 17 -3.22 -14.03 8.33
CA GLU A 17 -2.09 -14.97 8.25
C GLU A 17 -2.50 -16.30 7.60
N ALA A 18 -3.70 -16.79 7.91
CA ALA A 18 -4.24 -18.03 7.35
C ALA A 18 -4.52 -17.93 5.83
N LEU A 19 -4.76 -16.73 5.28
CA LEU A 19 -4.89 -16.51 3.83
C LEU A 19 -3.58 -16.78 3.07
N LYS A 20 -2.43 -16.81 3.76
CA LYS A 20 -1.10 -17.07 3.20
C LYS A 20 -0.76 -16.16 2.02
N VAL A 21 -1.09 -14.87 2.15
CA VAL A 21 -0.74 -13.84 1.17
C VAL A 21 0.72 -13.41 1.36
N ALA A 22 1.63 -14.33 1.05
CA ALA A 22 3.07 -14.10 1.18
C ALA A 22 3.61 -13.30 -0.02
N ASP A 23 4.40 -12.26 0.23
CA ASP A 23 5.18 -11.60 -0.82
C ASP A 23 6.50 -12.33 -1.04
N SER A 24 6.48 -13.38 -1.87
CA SER A 24 7.72 -14.00 -2.34
C SER A 24 8.18 -13.33 -3.63
N LYS A 25 9.46 -12.95 -3.66
CA LYS A 25 10.15 -12.42 -4.86
C LYS A 25 10.14 -13.38 -6.06
N THR A 26 9.74 -14.64 -5.86
CA THR A 26 9.68 -15.68 -6.91
C THR A 26 8.28 -15.97 -7.43
N LEU A 27 7.24 -15.29 -6.94
CA LEU A 27 5.86 -15.50 -7.40
C LEU A 27 5.66 -15.00 -8.83
N LEU A 28 4.90 -15.76 -9.61
CA LEU A 28 4.43 -15.34 -10.92
C LEU A 28 3.35 -14.25 -10.80
N GLU A 29 3.18 -13.44 -11.84
CA GLU A 29 2.16 -12.38 -11.90
C GLU A 29 0.75 -12.92 -11.65
N SER A 30 0.39 -14.01 -12.32
CA SER A 30 -0.92 -14.68 -12.15
C SER A 30 -1.16 -15.20 -10.73
N GLU A 31 -0.09 -15.60 -10.03
CA GLU A 31 -0.20 -16.02 -8.63
C GLU A 31 -0.43 -14.81 -7.71
N ARG A 32 0.20 -13.67 -8.00
CA ARG A 32 -0.02 -12.41 -7.26
C ARG A 32 -1.44 -11.89 -7.45
N GLU A 33 -1.96 -11.91 -8.68
CA GLU A 33 -3.36 -11.56 -8.96
C GLU A 33 -4.33 -12.45 -8.19
N ARG A 34 -4.09 -13.77 -8.18
CA ARG A 34 -4.92 -14.71 -7.41
C ARG A 34 -4.88 -14.43 -5.91
N LEU A 35 -3.70 -14.11 -5.36
CA LEU A 35 -3.57 -13.76 -3.94
C LEU A 35 -4.26 -12.43 -3.61
N PHE A 36 -4.18 -11.45 -4.52
CA PHE A 36 -4.88 -10.18 -4.38
C PHE A 36 -6.39 -10.35 -4.41
N ALA A 37 -6.93 -11.12 -5.36
CA ALA A 37 -8.36 -11.44 -5.43
C ALA A 37 -8.87 -12.12 -4.16
N LYS A 38 -8.05 -12.98 -3.53
CA LYS A 38 -8.40 -13.58 -2.23
C LYS A 38 -8.51 -12.56 -1.10
N MET A 39 -7.70 -11.50 -1.12
CA MET A 39 -7.83 -10.42 -0.12
C MET A 39 -9.09 -9.60 -0.37
N GLU A 40 -9.39 -9.30 -1.64
CA GLU A 40 -10.61 -8.57 -2.03
C GLU A 40 -11.91 -9.31 -1.68
N ASP A 41 -11.89 -10.65 -1.68
CA ASP A 41 -13.05 -11.48 -1.33
C ASP A 41 -13.36 -11.48 0.18
N THR A 42 -12.47 -10.93 1.01
CA THR A 42 -12.70 -10.85 2.45
C THR A 42 -13.45 -9.59 2.87
N ASP A 43 -14.23 -9.71 3.95
CA ASP A 43 -15.00 -8.60 4.51
C ASP A 43 -14.22 -7.73 5.51
N PHE A 44 -12.97 -8.11 5.82
CA PHE A 44 -12.21 -7.54 6.93
C PHE A 44 -10.84 -6.96 6.52
N VAL A 45 -10.41 -7.17 5.28
CA VAL A 45 -9.17 -6.60 4.75
C VAL A 45 -9.51 -5.38 3.89
N GLY A 46 -8.91 -4.24 4.23
CA GLY A 46 -8.95 -3.04 3.41
C GLY A 46 -7.58 -2.70 2.84
N TRP A 47 -7.56 -2.08 1.67
CA TRP A 47 -6.32 -1.63 1.02
C TRP A 47 -6.54 -0.29 0.30
N ALA A 48 -5.44 0.42 0.08
CA ALA A 48 -5.40 1.63 -0.73
C ALA A 48 -4.04 1.74 -1.43
N LEU A 49 -3.99 2.38 -2.59
CA LEU A 49 -2.76 2.55 -3.35
C LEU A 49 -2.66 3.93 -4.00
N ASP A 50 -1.42 4.39 -4.18
CA ASP A 50 -1.08 5.62 -4.89
C ASP A 50 -0.10 5.29 -6.02
N VAL A 51 -0.48 5.67 -7.24
CA VAL A 51 0.30 5.41 -8.47
C VAL A 51 0.99 6.70 -8.89
N LEU A 52 2.24 6.85 -8.46
CA LEU A 52 3.08 7.99 -8.82
C LEU A 52 3.53 7.85 -10.27
N SER A 53 3.01 8.74 -11.12
CA SER A 53 3.38 8.79 -12.53
C SER A 53 4.88 9.11 -12.72
N PRO A 54 5.51 8.64 -13.81
CA PRO A 54 6.89 9.01 -14.13
C PRO A 54 7.08 10.53 -14.26
N ASN A 55 6.06 11.24 -14.75
CA ASN A 55 6.06 12.69 -14.84
C ASN A 55 6.13 13.35 -13.46
N LEU A 56 5.29 12.92 -12.52
CA LEU A 56 5.30 13.43 -11.15
C LEU A 56 6.66 13.20 -10.48
N ILE A 57 7.24 12.01 -10.63
CA ILE A 57 8.58 11.70 -10.07
C ILE A 57 9.63 12.65 -10.66
N SER A 58 9.61 12.82 -11.99
CA SER A 58 10.58 13.65 -12.71
C SER A 58 10.47 15.12 -12.32
N THR A 59 9.27 15.68 -12.33
CA THR A 59 9.04 17.11 -12.01
C THR A 59 9.29 17.41 -10.53
N SER A 60 9.01 16.46 -9.64
CA SER A 60 9.31 16.55 -8.21
C SER A 60 10.82 16.62 -7.97
N MET A 61 11.59 15.72 -8.59
CA MET A 61 13.04 15.63 -8.35
C MET A 61 13.86 16.70 -9.07
N LEU A 62 13.39 17.20 -10.21
CA LEU A 62 14.06 18.23 -11.02
C LEU A 62 13.57 19.65 -10.72
N GLY A 63 12.79 19.82 -9.65
CA GLY A 63 12.31 21.12 -9.18
C GLY A 63 13.44 22.05 -8.71
N ARG A 64 13.12 23.34 -8.58
CA ARG A 64 14.08 24.35 -8.09
C ARG A 64 14.58 24.06 -6.67
N VAL A 65 13.66 23.58 -5.82
CA VAL A 65 13.98 23.13 -4.47
C VAL A 65 14.27 21.64 -4.54
N LYS A 66 15.39 21.22 -3.93
CA LYS A 66 15.77 19.81 -3.88
C LYS A 66 14.70 19.01 -3.16
N TYR A 67 14.11 18.06 -3.85
CA TYR A 67 13.16 17.10 -3.29
C TYR A 67 13.51 15.71 -3.84
N ASN A 68 14.16 14.89 -3.02
CA ASN A 68 14.75 13.64 -3.48
C ASN A 68 13.72 12.49 -3.45
N LEU A 69 14.09 11.35 -4.03
CA LEU A 69 13.20 10.20 -4.14
C LEU A 69 12.77 9.66 -2.78
N ASN A 70 13.65 9.67 -1.77
CA ASN A 70 13.29 9.23 -0.42
C ASN A 70 12.26 10.16 0.22
N SER A 71 12.40 11.48 0.06
CA SER A 71 11.41 12.44 0.52
C SER A 71 10.06 12.20 -0.14
N LEU A 72 10.02 12.06 -1.48
CA LEU A 72 8.80 11.69 -2.21
C LEU A 72 8.19 10.38 -1.70
N SER A 73 9.02 9.35 -1.52
CA SER A 73 8.61 8.06 -0.98
C SER A 73 7.99 8.15 0.42
N HIS A 74 8.61 8.88 1.35
CA HIS A 74 8.10 9.04 2.71
C HIS A 74 6.82 9.86 2.76
N ASP A 75 6.71 10.91 1.95
CA ASP A 75 5.53 11.76 1.89
C ASP A 75 4.34 10.99 1.27
N THR A 76 4.57 10.18 0.24
CA THR A 76 3.53 9.29 -0.33
C THR A 76 3.06 8.25 0.69
N ALA A 77 3.99 7.61 1.41
CA ALA A 77 3.63 6.65 2.46
C ALA A 77 2.80 7.31 3.58
N THR A 78 3.21 8.49 4.03
CA THR A 78 2.49 9.29 5.03
C THR A 78 1.10 9.67 4.53
N GLY A 79 0.98 10.08 3.26
CA GLY A 79 -0.29 10.42 2.62
C GLY A 79 -1.28 9.26 2.61
N LEU A 80 -0.83 8.04 2.31
CA LEU A 80 -1.68 6.85 2.36
C LEU A 80 -2.15 6.50 3.77
N ILE A 81 -1.27 6.59 4.78
CA ILE A 81 -1.65 6.37 6.18
C ILE A 81 -2.70 7.41 6.60
N GLN A 82 -2.48 8.68 6.25
CA GLN A 82 -3.39 9.76 6.54
C GLN A 82 -4.74 9.57 5.82
N TYR A 83 -4.74 9.04 4.59
CA TYR A 83 -5.95 8.67 3.87
C TYR A 83 -6.77 7.63 4.63
N ALA A 84 -6.15 6.56 5.14
CA ALA A 84 -6.87 5.55 5.93
C ALA A 84 -7.53 6.16 7.19
N LEU A 85 -6.80 7.03 7.90
CA LEU A 85 -7.35 7.74 9.07
C LEU A 85 -8.56 8.61 8.67
N TYR A 86 -8.50 9.32 7.54
CA TYR A 86 -9.62 10.12 7.04
C TYR A 86 -10.83 9.30 6.59
N GLN A 87 -10.62 8.06 6.15
CA GLN A 87 -11.70 7.11 5.87
C GLN A 87 -12.30 6.48 7.14
N GLY A 88 -11.85 6.89 8.33
CA GLY A 88 -12.38 6.41 9.60
C GLY A 88 -11.77 5.08 10.07
N VAL A 89 -10.66 4.65 9.46
CA VAL A 89 -9.94 3.45 9.92
C VAL A 89 -9.26 3.76 11.25
N ASN A 90 -9.57 2.99 12.29
CA ASN A 90 -8.93 3.10 13.60
C ASN A 90 -7.56 2.40 13.61
N VAL A 91 -6.54 3.09 13.11
CA VAL A 91 -5.17 2.55 13.05
C VAL A 91 -4.51 2.62 14.43
N THR A 92 -4.18 1.46 15.00
CA THR A 92 -3.53 1.31 16.32
C THR A 92 -2.39 0.30 16.27
N GLN A 93 -1.52 0.31 17.28
CA GLN A 93 -0.38 -0.61 17.44
C GLN A 93 -0.71 -1.73 18.43
#